data_AF-A0A134B3P6-F1
#
_entry.id   AF-A0A134B3P6-F1
#
_cell.length_a   1.000
_cell.length_b   1.000
_cell.length_c   1.000
_cell.angle_alpha   90.00
_cell.angle_beta   90.00
_cell.angle_gamma   90.00
#
_symmetry.space_group_name_H-M   'P 1'
#
loop_
_entity.id
_entity.type
_entity.pdbx_description
1 polymer ?
#
loop_
_entity_poly.entity_id
_entity_poly.type
_entity_poly.pdbx_seq_one_letter_code
_entity_poly.pdbx_strand_id
1 'polypeptide(L)'
;MLELEISHHFIHSMGVHLGICGMLWAVIVLAILVDLWDRIYTNKKLGKKVSSHKMRITIDKFTEYWRFMLIAFTIDTVLFIGFYLYHIPLLPYASMALCIVLLIIEIKSLYEHAKERKSELVQLND
;
A
#
# COMPACT_ATOMS: atom_id res chain seq x y z
N MET A 1 27.70 8.50 29.85
CA MET A 1 27.68 9.38 28.65
C MET A 1 27.52 8.53 27.39
N LEU A 2 28.41 7.54 27.16
CA LEU A 2 28.34 6.62 26.00
C LEU A 2 27.02 5.83 25.88
N GLU A 3 26.49 5.26 26.98
CA GLU A 3 25.22 4.50 26.92
C GLU A 3 24.00 5.38 26.61
N LEU A 4 24.04 6.65 27.02
CA LEU A 4 22.96 7.60 26.76
C LEU A 4 22.93 8.02 25.28
N GLU A 5 24.10 8.18 24.65
CA GLU A 5 24.23 8.49 23.22
C GLU A 5 23.79 7.32 22.33
N ILE A 6 24.17 6.09 22.67
CA ILE A 6 23.74 4.88 21.96
C ILE A 6 22.22 4.73 22.03
N SER A 7 21.64 4.95 23.23
CA SER A 7 20.19 4.89 23.42
C SER A 7 19.45 5.93 22.57
N HIS A 8 19.90 7.19 22.54
CA HIS A 8 19.25 8.23 21.75
C HIS A 8 19.35 7.98 20.25
N HIS A 9 20.53 7.59 19.75
CA HIS A 9 20.72 7.28 18.32
C HIS A 9 19.88 6.08 17.86
N PHE A 10 19.77 5.05 18.71
CA PHE A 10 18.92 3.89 18.45
C PHE A 10 17.45 4.28 18.33
N ILE A 11 16.92 5.01 19.33
CA ILE A 11 15.51 5.40 19.37
C ILE A 11 15.14 6.29 18.17
N HIS A 12 16.02 7.23 17.80
CA HIS A 12 15.80 8.06 16.63
C HIS A 12 15.76 7.23 15.34
N SER A 13 16.74 6.34 15.14
CA SER A 13 16.83 5.49 13.93
C SER A 13 15.63 4.55 13.82
N MET A 14 15.21 3.96 14.94
CA MET A 14 14.03 3.11 15.03
C MET A 14 12.74 3.90 14.75
N GLY A 15 12.63 5.11 15.30
CA GLY A 15 11.49 6.00 15.06
C GLY A 15 11.34 6.37 13.58
N VAL A 16 12.45 6.70 12.90
CA VAL A 16 12.45 6.98 11.45
C VAL A 16 12.05 5.73 10.66
N HIS A 17 12.61 4.56 10.98
CA HIS A 17 12.30 3.31 10.28
C HIS A 17 10.81 2.95 10.39
N LEU A 18 10.26 2.96 11.62
CA LEU A 18 8.83 2.70 11.87
C LEU A 18 7.93 3.77 11.23
N GLY A 19 8.34 5.04 11.27
CA GLY A 19 7.61 6.13 10.64
C GLY A 19 7.47 5.94 9.13
N ILE A 20 8.55 5.55 8.44
CA ILE A 20 8.53 5.28 7.01
C ILE A 20 7.64 4.06 6.71
N CYS A 21 7.79 2.96 7.44
CA CYS A 21 6.91 1.78 7.29
C CYS A 21 5.43 2.16 7.43
N GLY A 22 5.08 2.92 8.48
CA GLY A 22 3.71 3.39 8.69
C GLY A 22 3.19 4.27 7.55
N MET A 23 4.02 5.17 7.02
CA MET A 23 3.66 5.99 5.86
C MET A 23 3.42 5.15 4.60
N LEU A 24 4.30 4.18 4.31
CA LEU A 24 4.12 3.27 3.16
C LEU A 24 2.82 2.47 3.29
N TRP A 25 2.51 2.01 4.50
CA TRP A 25 1.27 1.29 4.76
C TRP A 25 0.04 2.17 4.54
N ALA A 26 0.07 3.41 5.03
CA ALA A 26 -1.00 4.38 4.81
C ALA A 26 -1.21 4.65 3.31
N VAL A 27 -0.13 4.79 2.53
CA VAL A 27 -0.20 5.00 1.08
C VAL A 27 -0.91 3.84 0.37
N ILE A 28 -0.59 2.59 0.71
CA ILE A 28 -1.26 1.42 0.11
C ILE A 28 -2.74 1.35 0.49
N VAL A 29 -3.07 1.60 1.76
CA VAL A 29 -4.48 1.64 2.21
C VAL A 29 -5.25 2.72 1.45
N LEU A 30 -4.67 3.92 1.31
CA LEU A 30 -5.28 5.01 0.54
C LEU A 30 -5.46 4.65 -0.93
N ALA A 31 -4.49 3.96 -1.56
CA ALA A 31 -4.60 3.52 -2.94
C ALA A 31 -5.79 2.55 -3.15
N ILE A 32 -5.97 1.57 -2.25
CA ILE A 32 -7.10 0.64 -2.29
C ILE A 32 -8.43 1.37 -2.08
N LEU A 33 -8.48 2.35 -1.16
CA LEU A 33 -9.68 3.15 -0.92
C LEU A 33 -10.06 4.00 -2.13
N VAL A 34 -9.07 4.57 -2.82
CA VAL A 34 -9.29 5.32 -4.07
C VAL A 34 -9.82 4.40 -5.17
N ASP A 35 -9.25 3.19 -5.34
CA ASP A 35 -9.78 2.18 -6.28
C ASP A 35 -11.23 1.79 -5.95
N LEU A 36 -11.53 1.55 -4.67
CA LEU A 36 -12.90 1.22 -4.24
C LEU A 36 -13.88 2.37 -4.49
N TRP A 37 -13.47 3.61 -4.20
CA TRP A 37 -14.29 4.79 -4.42
C TRP A 37 -14.57 5.01 -5.92
N ASP A 38 -13.56 4.87 -6.79
CA ASP A 38 -13.74 5.00 -8.24
C ASP A 38 -14.71 3.94 -8.79
N ARG A 39 -14.65 2.70 -8.29
CA ARG A 39 -15.60 1.64 -8.66
C ARG A 39 -17.04 1.95 -8.24
N ILE A 40 -17.23 2.44 -7.01
CA ILE A 40 -18.57 2.80 -6.51
C ILE A 40 -19.14 3.96 -7.32
N TYR A 41 -18.32 4.99 -7.57
CA TYR A 41 -18.70 6.14 -8.40
C TYR A 41 -19.08 5.72 -9.82
N THR A 42 -18.27 4.86 -10.45
CA THR A 42 -18.48 4.35 -11.81
C THR A 42 -19.79 3.56 -11.91
N ASN A 43 -20.05 2.63 -11.00
CA ASN A 43 -21.31 1.85 -10.99
C ASN A 43 -22.53 2.75 -10.83
N LYS A 44 -22.45 3.77 -9.96
CA LYS A 44 -23.54 4.74 -9.78
C LYS A 44 -23.80 5.55 -11.05
N LYS A 45 -22.76 5.96 -11.77
CA LYS A 45 -22.87 6.72 -13.02
C LYS A 45 -23.45 5.91 -14.18
N LEU A 46 -23.17 4.61 -14.22
CA LEU A 46 -23.67 3.68 -15.22
C LEU A 46 -25.05 3.08 -14.86
N GLY A 47 -25.65 3.47 -13.73
CA GLY A 47 -26.92 2.92 -13.26
C GLY A 47 -26.86 1.45 -12.85
N LYS A 48 -25.67 0.86 -12.70
CA LYS A 48 -25.49 -0.55 -12.32
C LYS A 48 -25.56 -0.68 -10.80
N LYS A 49 -26.23 -1.75 -10.32
CA LYS A 49 -26.24 -2.07 -8.88
C LYS A 49 -24.82 -2.40 -8.40
N VAL A 50 -24.39 -1.79 -7.30
CA VAL A 50 -23.15 -2.16 -6.60
C VAL A 50 -23.33 -3.56 -6.04
N SER A 51 -22.64 -4.56 -6.61
CA SER A 51 -22.76 -5.94 -6.14
C SER A 51 -21.86 -6.18 -4.93
N SER A 52 -22.40 -6.83 -3.90
CA SER A 52 -21.62 -7.25 -2.72
C SER A 52 -20.45 -8.17 -3.09
N HIS A 53 -20.62 -8.96 -4.15
CA HIS A 53 -19.57 -9.84 -4.66
C HIS A 53 -18.32 -9.06 -5.10
N LYS A 54 -18.50 -7.93 -5.82
CA LYS A 54 -17.36 -7.09 -6.23
C LYS A 54 -16.64 -6.43 -5.04
N MET A 55 -17.36 -6.10 -3.97
CA MET A 55 -16.74 -5.58 -2.73
C MET A 55 -15.91 -6.66 -2.00
N ARG A 56 -16.35 -7.92 -2.01
CA ARG A 56 -15.58 -9.03 -1.40
C ARG A 56 -14.22 -9.19 -2.08
N ILE A 57 -14.17 -9.03 -3.40
CA ILE A 57 -12.91 -9.07 -4.16
C ILE A 57 -11.93 -7.97 -3.69
N THR A 58 -12.42 -6.77 -3.37
CA THR A 58 -11.56 -5.70 -2.81
C THR A 58 -11.08 -6.05 -1.40
N ILE A 59 -11.90 -6.71 -0.58
CA ILE A 59 -11.48 -7.20 0.75
C ILE A 59 -10.42 -8.31 0.62
N ASP A 60 -10.56 -9.19 -0.36
CA ASP A 60 -9.58 -10.24 -0.64
C ASP A 60 -8.25 -9.64 -1.08
N LYS A 61 -8.26 -8.65 -1.99
CA LYS A 61 -7.07 -7.85 -2.34
C LYS A 61 -6.42 -7.19 -1.12
N PHE A 62 -7.22 -6.56 -0.27
CA PHE A 62 -6.73 -5.91 0.95
C PHE A 62 -6.04 -6.92 1.87
N THR A 63 -6.64 -8.09 2.05
CA THR A 63 -6.08 -9.18 2.87
C THR A 63 -4.79 -9.73 2.27
N GLU A 64 -4.73 -9.88 0.96
CA GLU A 64 -3.53 -10.32 0.25
C GLU A 64 -2.38 -9.30 0.40
N TYR A 65 -2.67 -8.01 0.19
CA TYR A 65 -1.66 -6.96 0.31
C TYR A 65 -1.16 -6.81 1.74
N TRP A 66 -2.05 -6.94 2.73
CA TRP A 66 -1.69 -6.93 4.14
C TRP A 66 -0.68 -8.03 4.49
N ARG A 67 -0.86 -9.25 3.94
CA ARG A 67 0.07 -10.36 4.16
C ARG A 67 1.45 -10.06 3.57
N PHE A 68 1.51 -9.53 2.35
CA PHE A 68 2.79 -9.16 1.73
C PHE A 68 3.49 -8.02 2.48
N MET A 69 2.74 -7.02 2.93
CA MET A 69 3.28 -5.89 3.72
C MET A 69 3.88 -6.36 5.04
N LEU A 70 3.24 -7.31 5.72
CA LEU A 70 3.79 -7.92 6.94
C LEU A 70 5.08 -8.69 6.68
N ILE A 71 5.17 -9.43 5.57
CA ILE A 71 6.39 -10.16 5.20
C ILE A 71 7.53 -9.16 4.92
N ALA A 72 7.27 -8.12 4.12
CA ALA A 72 8.27 -7.08 3.83
C ALA A 72 8.73 -6.36 5.10
N PHE A 73 7.80 -6.01 5.99
CA PHE A 73 8.11 -5.42 7.29
C PHE A 73 8.96 -6.34 8.19
N THR A 74 8.68 -7.65 8.17
CA THR A 74 9.48 -8.63 8.92
C THR A 74 10.91 -8.68 8.38
N ILE A 75 11.08 -8.68 7.05
CA ILE A 75 12.40 -8.64 6.41
C ILE A 75 13.14 -7.36 6.82
N ASP A 76 12.50 -6.20 6.69
CA ASP A 76 13.09 -4.91 7.04
C ASP A 76 13.49 -4.84 8.52
N THR A 77 12.69 -5.42 9.42
CA THR A 77 12.99 -5.49 10.86
C THR A 77 14.23 -6.34 11.14
N VAL A 78 14.33 -7.52 10.52
CA VAL A 78 15.49 -8.40 10.67
C VAL A 78 16.76 -7.73 10.13
N LEU A 79 16.67 -7.09 8.97
CA LEU A 79 17.78 -6.35 8.38
C LEU A 79 18.17 -5.14 9.23
N PHE A 80 17.20 -4.36 9.74
CA PHE A 80 17.46 -3.23 10.63
C PHE A 80 18.24 -3.66 11.87
N ILE A 81 17.81 -4.73 12.56
CA ILE A 81 18.50 -5.26 13.74
C ILE A 81 19.92 -5.75 13.38
N GLY A 82 20.06 -6.50 12.28
CA GLY A 82 21.35 -7.05 11.85
C GLY A 82 22.37 -5.97 11.48
N PHE A 83 21.96 -4.94 10.73
CA PHE A 83 22.84 -3.86 10.30
C PHE A 83 23.08 -2.79 11.37
N TYR A 84 22.16 -2.62 12.32
CA TYR A 84 22.37 -1.75 13.48
C TYR A 84 23.60 -2.19 14.30
N LEU A 85 23.84 -3.49 14.43
CA LEU A 85 25.03 -4.04 15.11
C LEU A 85 26.34 -3.60 14.46
N TYR A 86 26.32 -3.26 13.17
CA TYR A 86 27.47 -2.76 12.41
C TYR A 86 27.48 -1.22 12.29
N HIS A 87 26.61 -0.50 13.02
CA HIS A 87 26.44 0.96 12.94
C HIS A 87 26.07 1.48 11.54
N ILE A 88 25.42 0.64 10.71
CA ILE A 88 24.96 1.02 9.38
C ILE A 88 23.46 1.36 9.46
N PRO A 89 23.05 2.61 9.17
CA PRO A 89 21.63 2.96 9.13
C PRO A 89 20.96 2.32 7.91
N LEU A 90 19.89 1.56 8.15
CA LEU A 90 19.16 0.86 7.10
C LEU A 90 17.69 1.30 7.05
N LEU A 91 17.27 1.80 5.89
CA LEU A 91 15.88 2.11 5.59
C LEU A 91 15.09 0.83 5.25
N PRO A 92 13.75 0.84 5.36
CA PRO A 92 12.90 -0.31 5.04
C PRO A 92 12.77 -0.54 3.53
N TYR A 93 13.86 -0.96 2.88
CA TYR A 93 13.94 -1.11 1.43
C TYR A 93 12.98 -2.16 0.88
N ALA A 94 12.70 -3.25 1.60
CA ALA A 94 11.78 -4.28 1.15
C ALA A 94 10.34 -3.75 1.11
N SER A 95 9.92 -3.02 2.15
CA SER A 95 8.61 -2.37 2.21
C SER A 95 8.47 -1.28 1.14
N MET A 96 9.53 -0.51 0.87
CA MET A 96 9.52 0.49 -0.20
C MET A 96 9.33 -0.15 -1.58
N ALA A 97 10.11 -1.20 -1.89
CA ALA A 97 9.99 -1.92 -3.16
C ALA A 97 8.60 -2.54 -3.34
N LEU A 98 8.09 -3.20 -2.29
CA LEU A 98 6.74 -3.78 -2.31
C LEU A 98 5.67 -2.70 -2.52
N CYS A 99 5.79 -1.56 -1.82
CA CYS A 99 4.86 -0.45 -1.98
C CYS A 99 4.79 0.05 -3.43
N ILE A 100 5.95 0.22 -4.09
CA ILE A 100 6.01 0.61 -5.50
C ILE A 100 5.29 -0.41 -6.40
N VAL A 101 5.54 -1.71 -6.18
CA VAL A 101 4.90 -2.78 -6.96
C VAL A 101 3.37 -2.75 -6.79
N LEU A 102 2.88 -2.67 -5.55
CA LEU A 102 1.45 -2.62 -5.26
C LEU A 102 0.79 -1.36 -5.84
N LEU A 103 1.46 -0.20 -5.78
CA LEU A 103 0.96 1.03 -6.41
C LEU A 103 0.83 0.89 -7.93
N ILE A 104 1.81 0.27 -8.60
CA ILE A 104 1.74 0.03 -10.05
C ILE A 104 0.54 -0.85 -10.41
N ILE A 105 0.27 -1.89 -9.60
CA ILE A 105 -0.87 -2.79 -9.81
C ILE A 105 -2.19 -2.03 -9.69
N GLU A 106 -2.37 -1.20 -8.65
CA GLU A 106 -3.61 -0.47 -8.46
C GLU A 106 -3.79 0.67 -9.47
N ILE A 107 -2.71 1.38 -9.85
CA ILE A 107 -2.76 2.37 -10.93
C ILE A 107 -3.21 1.71 -12.24
N LYS A 108 -2.66 0.54 -12.58
CA LYS A 108 -3.08 -0.22 -13.77
C LYS A 108 -4.56 -0.59 -13.70
N SER A 109 -5.05 -1.01 -12.53
CA SER A 109 -6.47 -1.32 -12.33
C SER A 109 -7.37 -0.10 -12.55
N LEU A 110 -6.97 1.07 -12.03
CA LEU A 110 -7.70 2.33 -12.24
C LEU A 110 -7.80 2.72 -13.72
N TYR A 111 -6.72 2.56 -14.49
CA TYR A 111 -6.74 2.83 -15.94
C TYR A 111 -7.71 1.92 -16.70
N GLU A 112 -7.77 0.64 -16.31
CA GLU A 112 -8.70 -0.33 -16.90
C GLU A 112 -10.15 0.07 -16.63
N HIS A 113 -10.50 0.38 -15.37
CA HIS A 113 -11.87 0.84 -15.02
C HIS A 113 -12.22 2.14 -15.72
N ALA A 114 -11.27 3.07 -15.83
CA ALA A 114 -11.50 4.34 -16.53
C ALA A 114 -11.77 4.13 -18.02
N LYS A 115 -11.13 3.14 -18.66
CA LYS A 115 -11.36 2.79 -20.07
C LYS A 115 -12.71 2.10 -20.25
N GLU A 116 -13.03 1.10 -19.43
CA GLU A 116 -14.31 0.39 -19.46
C GLU A 116 -15.50 1.35 -19.27
N ARG A 117 -15.39 2.28 -18.32
CA ARG A 117 -16.38 3.32 -18.09
C ARG A 117 -16.64 4.16 -19.33
N LYS A 118 -15.60 4.53 -20.08
CA LYS A 118 -15.77 5.32 -21.31
C LYS A 118 -16.49 4.52 -22.40
N SER A 119 -16.12 3.26 -22.61
CA SER A 119 -16.79 2.43 -23.63
C SER A 119 -18.25 2.16 -23.30
N GLU A 120 -18.58 1.90 -22.03
CA GLU A 120 -19.96 1.62 -21.63
C GLU A 120 -20.85 2.86 -21.71
N LEU A 121 -20.32 4.06 -21.38
CA LEU A 121 -21.09 5.30 -21.52
C LEU A 121 -21.39 5.65 -22.99
N VAL A 122 -20.53 5.29 -23.93
CA VAL A 122 -20.80 5.47 -25.37
C VAL A 122 -21.96 4.58 -25.80
N GLN A 123 -21.94 3.29 -25.44
CA GLN A 123 -23.01 2.35 -25.76
C GLN A 123 -24.36 2.69 -25.13
N LEU A 124 -24.39 3.42 -24.02
CA LEU A 124 -25.65 3.87 -23.39
C LEU A 124 -26.27 5.10 -24.07
N ASN A 125 -25.49 5.84 -24.87
CA ASN A 125 -25.93 7.07 -25.53
C ASN A 125 -26.27 6.86 -27.03
N ASP A 126 -25.97 5.68 -27.58
CA ASP A 126 -26.34 5.25 -28.95
C ASP A 126 -27.67 4.46 -28.93
#